data_AF-A0A813J772-F1
#
_entry.id   AF-A0A813J772-F1
#
_cell.length_a   1.000
_cell.length_b   1.000
_cell.length_c   1.000
_cell.angle_alpha   90.00
_cell.angle_beta   90.00
_cell.angle_gamma   90.00
#
_symmetry.space_group_name_H-M   'P 1'
#
loop_
_entity.id
_entity.type
_entity.pdbx_description
1 polymer ?
#
loop_
_entity_poly.entity_id
_entity_poly.type
_entity_poly.pdbx_seq_one_letter_code
_entity_poly.pdbx_strand_id
1 'polypeptide(L)'
;MLRHIPCRYTQGSLLMEIDQLGFAGAYDFFYLPMDTRNKTSVGYAFINFTDPVAATRFMRVMDEYRFQRHLSEKIAEASPAQLQGLRQNVAHFASCAAWLQLVLFLILLLQFWLLFAVVL
;
A
#
# COMPACT_ATOMS: atom_id res chain seq x y z
N MET A 1 5.40 6.32 6.13
CA MET A 1 6.23 5.67 5.10
C MET A 1 7.29 4.85 5.81
N LEU A 2 7.33 3.54 5.53
CA LEU A 2 8.36 2.62 6.02
C LEU A 2 9.38 2.39 4.90
N ARG A 3 10.68 2.45 5.21
CA ARG A 3 11.79 2.32 4.26
C ARG A 3 12.72 1.19 4.63
N HIS A 4 13.66 0.90 3.71
CA HIS A 4 14.69 -0.12 3.85
C HIS A 4 14.15 -1.54 4.05
N ILE A 5 12.97 -1.82 3.51
CA ILE A 5 12.38 -3.15 3.57
C ILE A 5 13.23 -4.11 2.69
N PRO A 6 13.56 -5.32 3.18
CA PRO A 6 14.29 -6.30 2.38
C PRO A 6 13.46 -6.75 1.18
N CYS A 7 14.09 -6.89 0.01
CA CYS A 7 13.41 -7.11 -1.26
C CYS A 7 12.58 -8.41 -1.33
N ARG A 8 12.83 -9.37 -0.41
CA ARG A 8 12.12 -10.64 -0.33
C ARG A 8 10.78 -10.55 0.42
N TYR A 9 10.50 -9.43 1.10
CA TYR A 9 9.22 -9.25 1.76
C TYR A 9 8.09 -9.18 0.74
N THR A 10 7.01 -9.89 1.03
CA THR A 10 5.73 -9.73 0.38
C THR A 10 4.82 -8.86 1.25
N GLN A 11 3.70 -8.40 0.69
CA GLN A 11 2.71 -7.65 1.46
C GLN A 11 2.25 -8.45 2.70
N GLY A 12 1.87 -9.71 2.50
CA GLY A 12 1.41 -10.57 3.58
C GLY A 12 2.48 -10.86 4.63
N SER A 13 3.75 -11.07 4.22
CA SER A 13 4.81 -11.33 5.19
C SER A 13 5.12 -10.11 6.05
N LEU A 14 5.10 -8.91 5.46
CA LEU A 14 5.32 -7.66 6.18
C LEU A 14 4.15 -7.33 7.11
N LEU A 15 2.91 -7.48 6.65
CA LEU A 15 1.71 -7.29 7.46
C LEU A 15 1.70 -8.21 8.69
N MET A 16 1.99 -9.49 8.50
CA MET A 16 2.02 -10.44 9.61
C MET A 16 3.08 -10.07 10.65
N GLU A 17 4.22 -9.52 10.25
CA GLU A 17 5.25 -9.05 11.18
C GLU A 17 4.83 -7.76 11.90
N ILE A 18 4.20 -6.82 11.20
CA ILE A 18 3.61 -5.61 11.79
C ILE A 18 2.53 -5.97 12.83
N ASP A 19 1.68 -6.96 12.52
CA ASP A 19 0.65 -7.43 13.42
C ASP A 19 1.25 -8.08 14.68
N GLN A 20 2.34 -8.84 14.53
CA GLN A 20 3.10 -9.40 15.65
C GLN A 20 3.72 -8.34 16.57
N LEU A 21 4.01 -7.14 16.06
CA LEU A 21 4.44 -5.98 16.85
C LEU A 21 3.29 -5.27 17.58
N GLY A 22 2.06 -5.78 17.45
CA GLY A 22 0.88 -5.28 18.16
C GLY A 22 0.19 -4.11 17.46
N PHE A 23 0.25 -4.05 16.13
CA PHE A 23 -0.45 -3.07 15.31
C PHE A 23 -1.64 -3.66 14.53
N ALA A 24 -2.01 -4.91 14.82
CA ALA A 24 -3.17 -5.56 14.20
C ALA A 24 -4.44 -4.70 14.41
N GLY A 25 -5.11 -4.36 13.31
CA GLY A 25 -6.32 -3.53 13.32
C GLY A 25 -6.10 -2.04 13.60
N ALA A 26 -4.85 -1.57 13.70
CA ALA A 26 -4.53 -0.14 13.93
C ALA A 26 -4.39 0.68 12.64
N TYR A 27 -4.50 0.04 11.48
CA TYR A 27 -4.33 0.65 10.16
C TYR A 27 -5.46 0.24 9.22
N ASP A 28 -5.82 1.14 8.31
CA ASP A 28 -6.91 0.98 7.34
C ASP A 28 -6.41 0.96 5.88
N PHE A 29 -5.14 1.26 5.66
CA PHE A 29 -4.50 1.21 4.35
C PHE A 29 -3.07 0.71 4.46
N PHE A 30 -2.72 -0.17 3.54
CA PHE A 30 -1.36 -0.67 3.38
C PHE A 30 -1.04 -0.81 1.89
N TYR A 31 0.13 -0.33 1.49
CA TYR A 31 0.62 -0.49 0.13
C TYR A 31 2.14 -0.69 0.12
N LEU A 32 2.57 -1.86 -0.35
CA LEU A 32 3.97 -2.18 -0.64
C LEU A 32 4.07 -2.50 -2.13
N PRO A 33 4.71 -1.62 -2.94
CA PRO A 33 4.93 -1.86 -4.35
C PRO A 33 5.81 -3.11 -4.56
N MET A 34 5.39 -3.94 -5.50
CA MET A 34 6.12 -5.14 -5.92
C MET A 34 6.59 -4.96 -7.35
N ASP A 35 7.86 -5.26 -7.63
CA ASP A 35 8.37 -5.42 -8.99
C ASP A 35 7.77 -6.71 -9.58
N THR A 36 6.91 -6.57 -10.58
CA THR A 36 6.21 -7.69 -11.22
C THR A 36 7.14 -8.63 -11.96
N ARG A 37 8.31 -8.16 -12.40
CA ARG A 37 9.29 -8.98 -13.12
C ARG A 37 10.07 -9.89 -12.18
N ASN A 38 10.56 -9.33 -11.08
CA ASN A 38 11.41 -10.04 -10.13
C ASN A 38 10.62 -10.63 -8.94
N LYS A 39 9.34 -10.29 -8.80
CA LYS A 39 8.47 -10.63 -7.67
C LYS A 39 9.05 -10.20 -6.32
N THR A 40 9.79 -9.10 -6.31
CA THR A 40 10.45 -8.52 -5.13
C THR A 40 9.81 -7.20 -4.74
N SER A 41 9.85 -6.86 -3.46
CA SER A 41 9.42 -5.54 -3.02
C SER A 41 10.42 -4.46 -3.45
N VAL A 42 9.92 -3.27 -3.76
CA VAL A 42 10.76 -2.10 -4.11
C VAL A 42 11.53 -1.55 -2.89
N GLY A 43 11.15 -1.94 -1.67
CA GLY A 43 11.90 -1.64 -0.44
C GLY A 43 11.32 -0.49 0.39
N TYR A 44 10.12 -0.03 0.07
CA TYR A 44 9.36 0.92 0.89
C TYR A 44 7.87 0.56 0.91
N ALA A 45 7.17 0.96 1.96
CA ALA A 45 5.73 0.77 2.12
C ALA A 45 5.05 2.03 2.65
N PHE A 46 3.77 2.17 2.31
CA PHE A 46 2.87 3.16 2.87
C PHE A 46 1.85 2.45 3.76
N ILE A 47 1.64 3.03 4.94
CA ILE A 47 0.71 2.52 5.95
C ILE A 47 -0.04 3.72 6.48
N ASN A 48 -1.36 3.68 6.45
CA ASN A 48 -2.22 4.69 7.07
C ASN A 48 -2.77 4.12 8.36
N PHE A 49 -2.47 4.77 9.48
CA PHE A 49 -3.02 4.41 10.78
C PHE A 49 -4.32 5.16 11.02
N THR A 50 -5.27 4.51 11.69
CA THR A 50 -6.56 5.12 12.05
C THR A 50 -6.42 6.08 13.23
N ASP A 51 -5.38 5.91 14.04
CA ASP A 51 -5.09 6.71 15.23
C ASP A 51 -3.67 7.32 15.15
N PRO A 52 -3.51 8.64 15.32
CA PRO A 52 -2.20 9.29 15.35
C PRO A 52 -1.29 8.78 16.48
N VAL A 53 -1.84 8.29 17.60
CA VAL A 53 -1.03 7.71 18.68
C VAL A 53 -0.41 6.39 18.22
N ALA A 54 -1.19 5.53 17.54
CA ALA A 54 -0.67 4.32 16.91
C ALA A 54 0.40 4.62 15.86
N ALA A 55 0.22 5.64 15.03
CA ALA A 55 1.22 6.06 14.03
C ALA A 55 2.55 6.48 14.70
N THR A 56 2.48 7.27 15.78
CA THR A 56 3.65 7.74 16.52
C THR A 56 4.37 6.57 17.20
N ARG A 57 3.61 5.65 17.80
CA ARG A 57 4.16 4.42 18.39
C ARG A 57 4.83 3.56 17.32
N PHE A 58 4.20 3.40 16.15
CA PHE A 58 4.76 2.65 15.04
C PHE A 58 6.09 3.23 14.58
N MET A 59 6.19 4.55 14.43
CA MET A 59 7.44 5.20 14.05
C MET A 59 8.56 4.88 15.04
N ARG A 60 8.29 4.96 16.35
CA ARG A 60 9.29 4.64 17.38
C ARG A 60 9.70 3.18 17.42
N VAL A 61 8.76 2.26 17.18
CA VAL A 61 9.04 0.81 17.20
C VAL A 61 9.81 0.39 15.96
N MET A 62 9.51 1.00 14.81
CA MET A 62 10.15 0.69 13.53
C MET A 62 11.47 1.41 13.32
N ASP A 63 11.71 2.52 14.01
CA ASP A 63 13.02 3.15 14.02
C ASP A 63 14.04 2.19 14.62
N GLU A 64 15.11 1.94 13.87
CA GLU A 64 16.14 0.94 14.19
C GLU A 64 15.68 -0.54 14.21
N TYR A 65 14.47 -0.84 13.74
CA TYR A 65 13.98 -2.21 13.73
C TYR A 65 14.70 -3.10 12.71
N ARG A 66 15.08 -4.30 13.14
CA ARG A 66 15.66 -5.34 12.27
C ARG A 66 14.60 -6.34 11.88
N PHE A 67 14.38 -6.46 10.58
CA PHE A 67 13.46 -7.40 9.96
C PHE A 67 13.82 -8.86 10.30
N GLN A 68 12.86 -9.64 10.78
CA GLN A 68 13.14 -10.95 11.38
C GLN A 68 12.99 -12.14 10.42
N ARG A 69 12.19 -12.01 9.35
CA ARG A 69 11.88 -13.17 8.48
C ARG A 69 12.95 -13.55 7.48
N HIS A 70 13.88 -12.66 7.18
CA HIS A 70 14.93 -12.88 6.19
C HIS A 70 16.26 -12.47 6.78
N LEU A 71 17.33 -13.15 6.36
CA LEU A 71 18.72 -12.80 6.68
C LEU A 71 19.10 -11.48 6.01
N SER A 72 18.54 -10.38 6.50
CA SER A 72 18.80 -9.05 6.03
C SER A 72 19.26 -8.19 7.18
N GLU A 73 20.40 -7.54 7.01
CA GLU A 73 20.94 -6.59 7.98
C GLU A 73 20.30 -5.21 7.84
N LYS A 74 19.32 -5.06 6.94
CA LYS A 74 18.64 -3.79 6.72
C LYS A 74 17.87 -3.38 7.97
N ILE A 75 18.04 -2.12 8.32
CA ILE A 75 17.41 -1.46 9.45
C ILE A 75 16.25 -0.62 8.90
N ALA A 76 15.05 -0.86 9.42
CA ALA A 76 13.87 -0.10 9.06
C ALA A 76 14.01 1.37 9.48
N GLU A 77 13.38 2.23 8.69
CA GLU A 77 13.24 3.65 8.99
C GLU A 77 11.79 4.04 8.71
N ALA A 78 11.15 4.69 9.67
CA ALA A 78 9.77 5.13 9.57
C ALA A 78 9.69 6.66 9.65
N SER A 79 9.04 7.27 8.66
CA SER A 79 8.82 8.72 8.61
C SER A 79 7.41 9.06 8.16
N PRO A 80 6.90 10.27 8.45
CA PRO A 80 5.62 10.73 7.90
C PRO A 80 5.66 10.71 6.37
N ALA A 81 4.59 10.22 5.75
CA ALA A 81 4.43 10.31 4.29
C ALA A 81 4.05 11.74 3.88
N GLN A 82 4.42 12.17 2.67
CA GLN A 82 3.99 13.46 2.13
C GLN A 82 2.47 13.48 1.87
N LEU A 83 1.93 12.36 1.39
CA LEU A 83 0.50 12.14 1.22
C LEU A 83 -0.08 11.57 2.52
N GLN A 84 -1.13 12.20 3.04
CA GLN A 84 -1.76 11.86 4.31
C GLN A 84 -3.27 11.66 4.14
N GLY A 85 -3.81 10.70 4.88
CA GLY A 85 -5.23 10.37 4.88
C GLY A 85 -5.61 9.25 3.92
N LEU A 86 -6.55 8.41 4.36
CA LEU A 86 -7.04 7.24 3.61
C LEU A 86 -7.54 7.61 2.22
N ARG A 87 -8.38 8.64 2.10
CA ARG A 87 -9.00 9.04 0.82
C ARG A 87 -7.95 9.46 -0.20
N GLN A 88 -6.98 10.26 0.22
CA GLN A 88 -5.89 10.72 -0.61
C GLN A 88 -5.00 9.56 -1.04
N ASN A 89 -4.66 8.67 -0.10
CA ASN A 89 -3.88 7.46 -0.39
C ASN A 89 -4.59 6.58 -1.43
N VAL A 90 -5.87 6.26 -1.21
CA VAL A 90 -6.66 5.46 -2.16
C VAL A 90 -6.73 6.16 -3.52
N ALA A 91 -7.03 7.45 -3.59
CA ALA A 91 -7.10 8.17 -4.86
C ALA A 91 -5.77 8.14 -5.62
N HIS A 92 -4.66 8.41 -4.94
CA HIS A 92 -3.33 8.41 -5.55
C HIS A 92 -2.94 7.02 -6.07
N PHE A 93 -3.04 5.99 -5.23
CA PHE A 93 -2.62 4.64 -5.61
C PHE A 93 -3.62 3.95 -6.55
N ALA A 94 -4.91 4.31 -6.51
CA ALA A 94 -5.90 3.85 -7.47
C ALA A 94 -5.74 4.51 -8.85
N SER A 95 -5.26 5.75 -8.94
CA SER A 95 -4.95 6.39 -10.24
C SER A 95 -3.70 5.80 -10.91
N CYS A 96 -2.70 5.40 -10.12
CA CYS A 96 -1.51 4.71 -10.64
C CYS A 96 -1.83 3.31 -11.18
N ALA A 97 -2.84 2.66 -10.62
CA ALA A 97 -3.47 1.50 -11.22
C ALA A 97 -4.41 1.99 -12.34
N ALA A 98 -3.90 2.12 -13.57
CA ALA A 98 -4.61 2.55 -14.78
C ALA A 98 -5.96 1.83 -15.11
N TRP A 99 -6.40 0.93 -14.24
CA TRP A 99 -7.67 0.23 -14.26
C TRP A 99 -8.90 1.12 -14.15
N LEU A 100 -8.90 2.20 -13.35
CA LEU A 100 -10.10 3.03 -13.20
C LEU A 100 -10.47 3.78 -14.49
N GLN A 101 -9.47 4.23 -15.25
CA GLN A 101 -9.69 4.92 -16.51
C GLN A 101 -10.27 3.96 -17.56
N LEU A 102 -9.78 2.72 -17.59
CA LEU A 102 -10.26 1.68 -18.51
C LEU A 102 -11.66 1.18 -18.16
N VAL A 103 -11.98 1.02 -16.87
CA VAL A 103 -13.30 0.58 -16.42
C VAL A 103 -14.36 1.65 -16.69
N LEU A 104 -14.06 2.93 -16.42
CA LEU A 104 -14.96 4.04 -16.77
C LEU A 104 -15.17 4.16 -18.28
N PHE A 105 -14.12 3.95 -19.07
CA PHE A 105 -14.23 3.93 -20.53
C PHE A 105 -15.10 2.76 -21.02
N LEU A 106 -14.95 1.57 -20.46
CA LEU A 106 -15.79 0.40 -20.77
C LEU A 106 -17.26 0.61 -20.39
N ILE A 107 -17.54 1.23 -19.25
CA ILE A 107 -18.91 1.55 -18.82
C ILE A 107 -19.54 2.59 -19.77
N LEU A 108 -18.79 3.63 -20.15
CA LEU A 108 -19.23 4.63 -21.13
C LEU A 108 -19.49 3.99 -22.51
N LEU A 109 -18.63 3.09 -22.98
CA LEU A 109 -18.84 2.36 -24.22
C LEU A 109 -20.08 1.45 -24.18
N LEU A 110 -20.34 0.78 -23.05
CA LEU A 110 -21.55 -0.03 -22.85
C LEU A 110 -22.82 0.81 -22.85
N GLN A 111 -22.81 1.98 -22.21
CA GLN A 111 -23.96 2.89 -22.24
C GLN A 111 -24.21 3.47 -23.63
N PHE A 112 -23.16 3.81 -24.37
CA PHE A 112 -23.28 4.26 -25.76
C PHE A 112 -23.83 3.16 -26.67
N TRP A 113 -23.37 1.92 -26.51
CA TRP A 113 -23.88 0.78 -27.30
C TRP A 113 -25.35 0.48 -27.02
N LEU A 114 -25.77 0.51 -25.75
CA LEU A 114 -27.17 0.34 -25.36
C LEU A 114 -28.08 1.45 -25.90
N LEU A 115 -27.61 2.70 -25.94
CA LEU A 115 -28.35 3.82 -26.54
C LEU A 115 -28.54 3.65 -28.05
N PHE A 116 -27.53 3.15 -28.77
CA PHE A 116 -27.64 2.89 -30.21
C PHE A 116 -28.50 1.67 -30.55
N ALA A 117 -28.50 0.63 -29.72
CA ALA A 117 -29.29 -0.58 -29.93
C ALA A 117 -30.81 -0.39 -29.75
N VAL A 118 -31.25 0.69 -29.10
CA VAL A 118 -32.68 1.00 -28.87
C VAL A 118 -33.27 1.90 -29.97
N VAL A 119 -32.41 2.54 -30.79
CA VAL A 119 -32.81 3.52 -31.81
C VAL A 119 -32.83 2.91 -33.23
N LEU A 120 -32.40 1.65 -33.39
CA LEU A 120 -32.42 0.84 -34.62
C LEU A 120 -33.42 -0.31 -34.48
#